data_AF-A0A9E5N9D3-F1
#
_entry.id   AF-A0A9E5N9D3-F1
#
_cell.length_a   1.000
_cell.length_b   1.000
_cell.length_c   1.000
_cell.angle_alpha   90.00
_cell.angle_beta   90.00
_cell.angle_gamma   90.00
#
_symmetry.space_group_name_H-M   'P 1'
#
loop_
_entity.id
_entity.type
_entity.pdbx_description
1 polymer ?
#
loop_
_entity_poly.entity_id
_entity_poly.type
_entity_poly.pdbx_seq_one_letter_code
_entity_poly.pdbx_strand_id
1 'polypeptide(L)'
;IEGAIVLVGWSRTVNVIGFSTTKTVKVAEVVSDEDGKVKVPGIISYAVNPPYITVYKKGYVAWSNEYIFPSWEERKDFKWENGYVFRLEKFRPEYTHRDHVLFIHTATHEDYSEARQFREAIDWEEAKRWEEIELKKKEIRESKKGKSQ
;
A
#
# COMPACT_ATOMS: atom_id res chain seq x y z
N ILE A 1 1.46 -13.50 9.99
CA ILE A 1 1.80 -13.71 8.56
C ILE A 1 3.26 -13.34 8.40
N GLU A 2 4.14 -14.30 8.15
CA GLU A 2 5.58 -14.06 7.92
C GLU A 2 5.81 -13.29 6.62
N GLY A 3 6.84 -12.44 6.57
CA GLY A 3 7.28 -11.75 5.36
C GLY A 3 6.27 -10.75 4.81
N ALA A 4 5.38 -10.23 5.65
CA ALA A 4 4.57 -9.05 5.36
C ALA A 4 5.40 -7.81 5.66
N ILE A 5 5.34 -6.83 4.76
CA ILE A 5 6.12 -5.61 4.85
C ILE A 5 5.20 -4.53 5.42
N VAL A 6 5.63 -3.91 6.52
CA VAL A 6 4.97 -2.78 7.15
C VAL A 6 5.81 -1.55 6.82
N LEU A 7 5.27 -0.71 5.96
CA LEU A 7 5.78 0.62 5.67
C LEU A 7 5.11 1.61 6.61
N VAL A 8 5.92 2.39 7.32
CA VAL A 8 5.44 3.45 8.20
C VAL A 8 6.16 4.73 7.87
N GLY A 9 5.42 5.80 7.68
CA GLY A 9 6.02 7.10 7.49
C GLY A 9 5.41 8.15 8.39
N TRP A 10 6.26 9.08 8.78
CA TRP A 10 5.96 10.18 9.67
C TRP A 10 6.16 11.48 8.93
N SER A 11 5.20 12.38 9.08
CA SER A 11 5.25 13.70 8.48
C SER A 11 5.04 14.79 9.52
N ARG A 12 5.42 16.01 9.18
CA ARG A 12 5.08 17.21 9.96
C ARG A 12 4.50 18.26 9.04
N THR A 13 3.50 18.97 9.54
CA THR A 13 2.95 20.14 8.86
C THR A 13 3.86 21.33 9.11
N VAL A 14 4.36 21.94 8.04
CA VAL A 14 5.18 23.14 8.05
C VAL A 14 4.36 24.27 7.48
N ASN A 15 4.15 25.30 8.29
CA ASN A 15 3.47 26.52 7.87
C ASN A 15 4.51 27.54 7.41
N VAL A 16 4.39 27.98 6.17
CA VAL A 16 5.04 29.16 5.60
C VAL A 16 3.97 30.24 5.41
N ILE A 17 4.36 31.52 5.35
CA ILE A 17 3.37 32.62 5.29
C ILE A 17 2.42 32.39 4.10
N GLY A 18 1.12 32.20 4.39
CA GLY A 18 0.06 31.98 3.40
C GLY A 18 -0.10 30.53 2.90
N PHE A 19 0.78 29.59 3.27
CA PHE A 19 0.74 28.21 2.77
C PHE A 19 1.16 27.19 3.84
N SER A 20 0.47 26.04 3.88
CA SER A 20 0.89 24.88 4.66
C SER A 20 1.41 23.80 3.71
N THR A 21 2.52 23.14 4.10
CA THR A 21 3.07 22.00 3.37
C THR A 21 3.36 20.87 4.34
N THR A 22 3.21 19.63 3.89
CA THR A 22 3.57 18.45 4.67
C THR A 22 4.96 18.01 4.26
N LYS A 23 5.85 17.85 5.24
CA LYS A 23 7.20 17.30 5.01
C LYS A 23 7.36 15.97 5.70
N THR A 24 7.84 14.98 4.95
CA THR A 24 8.28 13.71 5.50
C THR A 24 9.44 13.92 6.45
N VAL A 25 9.34 13.30 7.62
CA VAL A 25 10.36 13.30 8.67
C VAL A 25 11.14 12.01 8.64
N LYS A 26 10.45 10.88 8.44
CA LYS A 26 11.04 9.55 8.47
C LYS A 26 10.14 8.57 7.73
N VAL A 27 10.76 7.63 7.04
CA VAL A 27 10.14 6.40 6.55
C VAL A 27 10.85 5.22 7.20
N ALA A 28 10.11 4.22 7.63
CA ALA A 28 10.63 2.96 8.12
C ALA A 28 9.94 1.80 7.43
N GLU A 29 10.73 0.83 7.03
CA GLU A 29 10.28 -0.44 6.49
C GLU A 29 10.66 -1.54 7.50
N VAL A 30 9.68 -2.34 7.89
CA VAL A 30 9.91 -3.52 8.73
C VAL A 30 9.19 -4.73 8.14
N VAL A 31 9.82 -5.89 8.26
CA VAL A 31 9.28 -7.16 7.77
C VAL A 31 8.86 -8.01 8.95
N SER A 32 7.69 -8.64 8.84
CA SER A 32 7.19 -9.53 9.88
C SER A 32 7.98 -10.83 9.95
N ASP A 33 8.23 -11.28 11.17
CA ASP A 33 8.90 -12.54 11.48
C ASP A 33 8.00 -13.77 11.24
N GLU A 34 8.51 -14.97 11.54
CA GLU A 34 7.80 -16.24 11.39
C GLU A 34 6.45 -16.28 12.15
N ASP A 35 6.35 -15.58 13.28
CA ASP A 35 5.12 -15.43 14.06
C ASP A 35 4.19 -14.35 13.48
N GLY A 36 4.65 -13.58 12.50
CA GLY A 36 3.95 -12.43 11.94
C GLY A 36 4.02 -11.18 12.79
N LYS A 37 4.95 -11.09 13.74
CA LYS A 37 5.15 -9.92 14.59
C LYS A 37 6.10 -8.94 13.93
N VAL A 38 5.91 -7.67 14.23
CA VAL A 38 6.78 -6.57 13.79
C VAL A 38 7.09 -5.66 14.97
N LYS A 39 8.26 -5.04 14.95
CA LYS A 39 8.63 -3.95 15.85
C LYS A 39 8.86 -2.70 15.02
N VAL A 40 7.88 -1.81 15.00
CA VAL A 40 8.01 -0.53 14.29
C VAL A 40 8.73 0.47 15.18
N PRO A 41 9.77 1.17 14.70
CA PRO A 41 10.39 2.24 15.46
C PRO A 41 9.40 3.40 15.67
N GLY A 42 9.25 3.87 16.90
CA GLY A 42 8.46 5.08 17.18
C GLY A 42 9.22 6.37 16.87
N ILE A 43 8.52 7.50 16.97
CA ILE A 43 9.11 8.84 17.03
C ILE A 43 8.63 9.55 18.29
N ILE A 44 9.56 10.12 19.06
CA ILE A 44 9.25 10.84 20.29
C ILE A 44 9.24 12.33 19.95
N SER A 45 8.16 12.82 19.34
CA SER A 45 7.99 14.24 19.06
C SER A 45 6.52 14.61 18.98
N TYR A 46 6.09 15.57 19.81
CA TYR A 46 4.73 16.13 19.80
C TYR A 46 4.42 16.97 18.56
N ALA A 47 5.43 17.31 17.75
CA ALA A 47 5.27 18.12 16.55
C ALA A 47 5.18 17.29 15.25
N VAL A 48 5.01 15.98 15.37
CA VAL A 48 4.90 15.04 14.24
C VAL A 48 3.45 14.58 14.15
N ASN A 49 2.92 14.56 12.93
CA ASN A 49 1.58 14.07 12.65
C ASN A 49 1.48 12.56 12.96
N PRO A 50 0.27 12.01 13.17
CA PRO A 50 0.07 10.57 13.21
C PRO A 50 0.71 9.90 11.97
N PRO A 51 1.32 8.71 12.12
CA PRO A 51 1.97 8.05 11.00
C PRO A 51 0.94 7.58 9.97
N TYR A 52 1.34 7.60 8.69
CA TYR A 52 0.70 6.80 7.65
C TYR A 52 1.35 5.41 7.63
N ILE A 53 0.52 4.39 7.49
CA ILE A 53 0.93 2.98 7.56
C ILE A 53 0.30 2.24 6.39
N THR A 54 1.16 1.55 5.65
CA THR A 54 0.72 0.57 4.67
C THR A 54 1.36 -0.77 4.97
N VAL A 55 0.56 -1.82 5.07
CA VAL A 55 1.02 -3.20 5.26
C VAL A 55 0.69 -3.99 4.02
N TYR A 56 1.69 -4.67 3.46
CA TYR A 56 1.49 -5.41 2.22
C TYR A 56 2.29 -6.71 2.20
N LYS A 57 1.70 -7.72 1.58
CA LYS A 57 2.33 -8.98 1.23
C LYS A 57 1.79 -9.43 -0.13
N LYS A 58 2.68 -9.88 -1.02
CA LYS A 58 2.30 -10.44 -2.32
C LYS A 58 1.19 -11.49 -2.17
N GLY A 59 0.13 -11.36 -2.98
CA GLY A 59 -1.06 -12.22 -2.94
C GLY A 59 -2.10 -11.85 -1.86
N TYR A 60 -1.90 -10.75 -1.14
CA TYR A 60 -2.86 -10.18 -0.19
C TYR A 60 -3.28 -8.78 -0.65
N VAL A 61 -4.44 -8.33 -0.16
CA VAL A 61 -4.86 -6.94 -0.26
C VAL A 61 -4.01 -6.11 0.69
N ALA A 62 -3.44 -5.03 0.18
CA ALA A 62 -2.72 -4.04 0.97
C ALA A 62 -3.66 -3.42 2.00
N TRP A 63 -3.16 -3.29 3.21
CA TRP A 63 -3.87 -2.67 4.31
C TRP A 63 -3.31 -1.27 4.50
N SER A 64 -4.18 -0.26 4.58
CA SER A 64 -3.82 1.12 4.91
C SER A 64 -4.54 1.54 6.18
N ASN A 65 -3.91 2.40 6.98
CA ASN A 65 -4.56 3.00 8.14
C ASN A 65 -5.53 4.13 7.78
N GLU A 66 -5.52 4.61 6.55
CA GLU A 66 -6.38 5.72 6.08
C GLU A 66 -7.58 5.21 5.28
N TYR A 67 -7.39 4.23 4.39
CA TYR A 67 -8.43 3.76 3.48
C TYR A 67 -8.55 2.24 3.43
N ILE A 68 -9.73 1.76 3.02
CA ILE A 68 -10.05 0.34 2.86
C ILE A 68 -10.16 0.00 1.37
N PHE A 69 -9.36 -0.94 0.89
CA PHE A 69 -9.54 -1.49 -0.47
C PHE A 69 -10.68 -2.52 -0.50
N PRO A 70 -11.49 -2.59 -1.56
CA PRO A 70 -11.51 -1.75 -2.76
C PRO A 70 -12.46 -0.54 -2.65
N SER A 71 -13.14 -0.36 -1.52
CA SER A 71 -14.23 0.63 -1.38
C SER A 71 -13.74 2.07 -1.29
N TRP A 72 -12.47 2.29 -0.94
CA TRP A 72 -11.88 3.59 -0.61
C TRP A 72 -12.55 4.30 0.57
N GLU A 73 -13.29 3.54 1.38
CA GLU A 73 -13.86 4.05 2.62
C GLU A 73 -12.74 4.39 3.62
N GLU A 74 -12.92 5.50 4.32
CA GLU A 74 -12.01 5.91 5.39
C GLU A 74 -12.00 4.87 6.52
N ARG A 75 -10.81 4.44 6.92
CA ARG A 75 -10.63 3.51 8.02
C ARG A 75 -10.78 4.21 9.37
N LYS A 76 -11.78 3.81 10.15
CA LYS A 76 -12.09 4.41 11.47
C LYS A 76 -11.68 3.56 12.67
N ASP A 77 -11.29 2.31 12.43
CA ASP A 77 -10.97 1.32 13.48
C ASP A 77 -9.48 1.27 13.84
N PHE A 78 -8.64 2.07 13.19
CA PHE A 78 -7.21 2.09 13.45
C PHE A 78 -6.86 2.87 14.72
N LYS A 79 -5.96 2.27 15.52
CA LYS A 79 -5.35 2.91 16.68
C LYS A 79 -3.85 2.63 16.68
N TRP A 80 -3.05 3.67 16.82
CA TRP A 80 -1.60 3.54 16.94
C TRP A 80 -1.21 3.14 18.36
N GLU A 81 -1.21 1.84 18.63
CA GLU A 81 -0.91 1.27 19.95
C GLU A 81 -0.12 -0.05 19.87
N ASN A 82 0.55 -0.39 20.97
CA ASN A 82 1.29 -1.64 21.06
C ASN A 82 0.33 -2.83 21.01
N GLY A 83 0.67 -3.83 20.18
CA GLY A 83 -0.15 -5.04 20.03
C GLY A 83 -1.29 -4.90 19.03
N TYR A 84 -1.38 -3.79 18.29
CA TYR A 84 -2.34 -3.68 17.18
C TYR A 84 -2.13 -4.80 16.16
N VAL A 85 -3.22 -5.44 15.73
CA VAL A 85 -3.19 -6.58 14.81
C VAL A 85 -3.68 -6.14 13.43
N PHE A 86 -2.76 -6.06 12.47
CA PHE A 86 -3.10 -5.84 11.07
C PHE A 86 -3.69 -7.12 10.46
N ARG A 87 -4.90 -7.04 9.92
CA ARG A 87 -5.57 -8.15 9.26
C ARG A 87 -5.47 -7.99 7.75
N LEU A 88 -4.63 -8.80 7.12
CA LEU A 88 -4.51 -8.85 5.66
C LEU A 88 -5.51 -9.86 5.10
N GLU A 89 -6.32 -9.43 4.14
CA GLU A 89 -7.18 -10.31 3.37
C GLU A 89 -6.43 -10.87 2.16
N LYS A 90 -6.75 -12.10 1.76
CA LYS A 90 -6.20 -12.64 0.51
C LYS A 90 -6.73 -11.83 -0.67
N PHE A 91 -5.86 -11.61 -1.65
CA PHE A 91 -6.26 -11.03 -2.92
C PHE A 91 -7.25 -11.98 -3.61
N ARG A 92 -8.36 -11.45 -4.11
CA ARG A 92 -9.44 -12.25 -4.70
C ARG A 92 -9.48 -12.08 -6.22
N PRO A 93 -9.95 -13.07 -6.99
CA PRO A 93 -10.01 -12.99 -8.45
C PRO A 93 -10.87 -11.85 -9.00
N GLU A 94 -11.81 -11.32 -8.20
CA GLU A 94 -12.66 -10.21 -8.62
C GLU A 94 -11.95 -8.86 -8.60
N TYR A 95 -10.81 -8.77 -7.91
CA TYR A 95 -10.00 -7.56 -7.86
C TYR A 95 -9.07 -7.48 -9.05
N THR A 96 -8.72 -6.25 -9.44
CA THR A 96 -7.72 -6.03 -10.49
C THR A 96 -6.42 -5.55 -9.87
N HIS A 97 -5.30 -6.06 -10.38
CA HIS A 97 -3.97 -5.59 -10.01
C HIS A 97 -3.80 -4.11 -10.37
N ARG A 98 -4.45 -3.63 -11.43
CA ARG A 98 -4.50 -2.19 -11.75
C ARG A 98 -5.04 -1.34 -10.59
N ASP A 99 -6.20 -1.70 -10.04
CA ASP A 99 -6.84 -0.90 -8.98
C ASP A 99 -6.08 -1.03 -7.67
N HIS A 100 -5.48 -2.19 -7.42
CA HIS A 100 -4.69 -2.43 -6.23
C HIS A 100 -3.35 -1.68 -6.24
N VAL A 101 -2.66 -1.64 -7.38
CA VAL A 101 -1.50 -0.76 -7.58
C VAL A 101 -1.85 0.70 -7.26
N LEU A 102 -2.95 1.20 -7.83
CA LEU A 102 -3.40 2.57 -7.56
C LEU A 102 -3.65 2.80 -6.06
N PHE A 103 -4.32 1.84 -5.41
CA PHE A 103 -4.55 1.88 -3.98
C PHE A 103 -3.26 1.93 -3.16
N ILE A 104 -2.27 1.08 -3.47
CA ILE A 104 -0.99 1.07 -2.76
C ILE A 104 -0.25 2.40 -2.92
N HIS A 105 -0.16 2.94 -4.15
CA HIS A 105 0.51 4.22 -4.39
C HIS A 105 -0.15 5.37 -3.61
N THR A 106 -1.49 5.41 -3.57
CA THR A 106 -2.21 6.43 -2.81
C THR A 106 -2.04 6.24 -1.29
N ALA A 107 -2.18 5.02 -0.78
CA ALA A 107 -2.07 4.70 0.64
C ALA A 107 -0.68 4.99 1.24
N THR A 108 0.35 5.02 0.39
CA THR A 108 1.74 5.20 0.79
C THR A 108 2.23 6.63 0.57
N HIS A 109 1.36 7.52 0.07
CA HIS A 109 1.69 8.91 -0.31
C HIS A 109 2.93 9.01 -1.22
N GLU A 110 3.19 7.96 -2.01
CA GLU A 110 4.38 7.81 -2.87
C GLU A 110 5.73 7.92 -2.15
N ASP A 111 5.72 7.88 -0.81
CA ASP A 111 6.87 8.19 0.02
C ASP A 111 7.53 6.90 0.55
N TYR A 112 8.06 6.13 -0.40
CA TYR A 112 8.69 4.84 -0.15
C TYR A 112 9.92 4.60 -1.04
N SER A 113 10.50 5.66 -1.59
CA SER A 113 11.70 5.58 -2.44
C SER A 113 12.88 4.89 -1.74
N GLU A 114 13.00 5.05 -0.41
CA GLU A 114 14.03 4.43 0.41
C GLU A 114 13.63 3.03 0.93
N ALA A 115 12.36 2.61 0.78
CA ALA A 115 11.84 1.33 1.25
C ALA A 115 12.01 0.25 0.18
N ARG A 116 13.20 -0.36 0.13
CA ARG A 116 13.59 -1.29 -0.94
C ARG A 116 12.66 -2.50 -1.06
N GLN A 117 12.34 -3.19 0.05
CA GLN A 117 11.56 -4.42 -0.02
C GLN A 117 10.11 -4.14 -0.43
N PHE A 118 9.57 -3.01 -0.01
CA PHE A 118 8.25 -2.54 -0.34
C PHE A 118 8.16 -2.17 -1.82
N ARG A 119 9.17 -1.51 -2.38
CA ARG A 119 9.29 -1.31 -3.84
C ARG A 119 9.32 -2.63 -4.60
N GLU A 120 10.17 -3.58 -4.21
CA GLU A 120 10.22 -4.91 -4.83
C GLU A 120 8.90 -5.68 -4.69
N ALA A 121 8.09 -5.35 -3.69
CA ALA A 121 6.75 -5.89 -3.53
C ALA A 121 5.76 -5.24 -4.50
N ILE A 122 5.80 -3.92 -4.67
CA ILE A 122 4.98 -3.19 -5.64
C ILE A 122 5.34 -3.55 -7.08
N ASP A 123 6.63 -3.72 -7.41
CA ASP A 123 7.07 -4.09 -8.75
C ASP A 123 6.45 -5.42 -9.20
N TRP A 124 6.25 -6.35 -8.27
CA TRP A 124 5.53 -7.60 -8.55
C TRP A 124 4.05 -7.35 -8.85
N GLU A 125 3.40 -6.44 -8.13
CA GLU A 125 2.00 -6.05 -8.35
C GLU A 125 1.84 -5.35 -9.71
N GLU A 126 2.77 -4.46 -10.07
CA GLU A 126 2.82 -3.78 -11.38
C GLU A 126 3.05 -4.79 -12.51
N ALA A 127 3.92 -5.78 -12.33
CA ALA A 127 4.10 -6.85 -13.31
C ALA A 127 2.79 -7.61 -13.55
N LYS A 128 2.03 -7.91 -12.49
CA LYS A 128 0.72 -8.55 -12.61
C LYS A 128 -0.32 -7.68 -13.31
N ARG A 129 -0.33 -6.38 -13.04
CA ARG A 129 -1.14 -5.41 -13.80
C ARG A 129 -0.81 -5.44 -15.30
N TRP A 130 0.46 -5.54 -15.68
CA TRP A 130 0.83 -5.64 -17.10
C TRP A 130 0.35 -6.96 -17.74
N GLU A 131 0.46 -8.08 -17.03
CA GLU A 131 -0.10 -9.37 -17.48
C GLU A 131 -1.61 -9.26 -17.75
N GLU A 132 -2.37 -8.64 -16.84
CA GLU A 132 -3.82 -8.41 -17.03
C GLU A 132 -4.12 -7.58 -18.28
N ILE A 133 -3.34 -6.53 -18.53
CA ILE A 133 -3.51 -5.65 -19.69
C ILE A 133 -3.27 -6.43 -20.99
N GLU A 134 -2.20 -7.23 -21.04
CA GLU A 134 -1.87 -8.02 -22.24
C GLU A 134 -2.90 -9.11 -22.52
N LEU A 135 -3.42 -9.78 -21.49
CA LEU A 135 -4.51 -10.75 -21.61
C LEU A 135 -5.76 -10.09 -22.20
N LYS A 136 -6.21 -8.96 -21.65
CA LYS A 136 -7.38 -8.22 -22.18
C LYS A 136 -7.18 -7.78 -23.64
N LYS A 137 -5.98 -7.31 -24.01
CA LYS A 137 -5.67 -6.95 -25.40
C LYS A 137 -5.79 -8.16 -26.34
N LYS A 138 -5.33 -9.34 -25.91
CA LYS A 138 -5.42 -10.57 -26.68
C LYS A 138 -6.88 -10.99 -26.91
N GLU A 139 -7.70 -10.98 -25.87
CA GLU A 139 -9.14 -11.30 -25.94
C GLU A 139 -9.90 -10.35 -26.89
N ILE A 140 -9.58 -9.05 -26.84
CA ILE A 140 -10.17 -8.06 -27.77
C ILE A 140 -9.77 -8.34 -29.22
N ARG A 141 -8.53 -8.77 -29.48
CA ARG A 141 -8.08 -9.13 -30.84
C ARG A 141 -8.79 -10.38 -31.35
N GLU A 142 -8.96 -11.40 -30.52
CA GLU A 142 -9.60 -12.66 -30.88
C GLU A 142 -11.11 -12.48 -31.11
N SER A 143 -11.80 -11.74 -30.24
CA SER A 143 -13.23 -11.41 -30.41
C SER A 143 -13.52 -10.60 -31.67
N LYS A 144 -12.61 -9.69 -32.07
CA LYS A 144 -12.72 -8.95 -33.34
C LYS A 144 -12.53 -9.85 -34.56
N LYS A 145 -11.62 -10.83 -34.51
CA LYS A 145 -11.42 -11.80 -35.59
C LYS A 145 -12.64 -12.72 -35.77
N GLY A 146 -13.26 -13.17 -34.68
CA GLY A 146 -14.45 -14.02 -34.73
C GLY A 146 -15.73 -13.32 -35.19
N LYS A 147 -15.80 -11.99 -35.13
CA LYS A 147 -16.94 -11.19 -35.66
C LYS A 147 -16.80 -10.81 -37.14
N SER A 148 -15.67 -11.12 -37.77
CA SER A 148 -15.42 -10.85 -39.19
C SER A 148 -15.56 -12.11 -40.07
N GLN A 149 -16.07 -13.21 -39.51
CA GLN A 149 -16.53 -14.41 -40.21
C GLN A 149 -18.06 -14.51 -40.10
#